data_AF-A0AAE3U775-F1
#
_entry.id   AF-A0AAE3U775-F1
#
_cell.length_a   1.000
_cell.length_b   1.000
_cell.length_c   1.000
_cell.angle_alpha   90.00
_cell.angle_beta   90.00
_cell.angle_gamma   90.00
#
_symmetry.space_group_name_H-M   'P 1'
#
loop_
_entity.id
_entity.type
_entity.pdbx_description
1 polymer ?
#
loop_
_entity_poly.entity_id
_entity_poly.type
_entity_poly.pdbx_seq_one_letter_code
_entity_poly.pdbx_strand_id
1 'polypeptide(L)' 'MPKFTGRAIYKIFAVLNFTIITAFSLPVLGTDYYVSTSGSDSNDGSQSRPWRTIAKAAQTVPSGSHMIYVAAG' A
#
# COMPACT_ATOMS: atom_id res chain seq x y z
N MET A 1 34.19 -28.02 -27.38
CA MET A 1 33.16 -27.90 -26.33
C MET A 1 33.41 -26.61 -25.56
N PRO A 2 32.52 -25.60 -25.60
CA PRO A 2 32.72 -24.35 -24.87
C PRO A 2 32.74 -24.62 -23.35
N LYS A 3 33.79 -24.18 -22.66
CA LYS A 3 33.95 -24.35 -21.20
C LYS A 3 33.29 -23.18 -20.49
N PHE A 4 32.07 -23.38 -19.98
CA PHE A 4 31.40 -22.41 -19.13
C PHE A 4 32.18 -22.27 -17.81
N THR A 5 32.87 -21.14 -17.64
CA THR A 5 33.62 -20.85 -16.40
C THR A 5 32.66 -20.43 -15.27
N GLY A 6 32.92 -20.85 -14.02
CA GLY A 6 32.04 -20.61 -12.86
C GLY A 6 31.67 -19.14 -12.59
N ARG A 7 32.47 -18.17 -13.06
CA ARG A 7 32.16 -16.73 -12.97
C ARG A 7 30.95 -16.33 -13.81
N ALA A 8 30.68 -17.02 -14.92
CA ALA A 8 29.49 -16.78 -15.74
C ALA A 8 28.22 -17.33 -15.07
N ILE A 9 28.33 -18.50 -14.43
CA ILE A 9 27.24 -19.16 -13.71
C ILE A 9 26.82 -18.32 -12.48
N TYR A 10 27.77 -17.84 -11.67
CA TYR A 10 27.49 -16.96 -10.53
C TYR A 10 26.80 -15.65 -10.94
N LYS A 11 27.23 -15.03 -12.05
CA LYS A 11 26.60 -13.82 -12.57
C LYS A 11 25.15 -14.07 -13.02
N ILE A 12 24.88 -15.21 -13.67
CA ILE A 12 23.51 -15.59 -14.06
C ILE A 12 22.64 -15.79 -12.81
N PHE A 13 23.13 -16.51 -11.80
CA PHE A 13 22.40 -16.68 -10.55
C PHE A 13 22.20 -15.37 -9.79
N ALA A 14 23.21 -14.49 -9.74
CA ALA A 14 23.12 -13.19 -9.08
C ALA A 14 22.11 -12.26 -9.77
N VAL A 15 22.12 -12.20 -11.10
CA VAL A 15 21.16 -11.41 -11.89
C VAL A 15 19.74 -11.99 -11.78
N LEU A 16 19.60 -13.32 -11.80
CA LEU A 16 18.30 -13.97 -11.67
C LEU A 16 17.67 -13.70 -10.29
N ASN A 17 18.44 -13.78 -9.20
CA ASN A 17 17.96 -13.45 -7.86
C ASN A 17 17.62 -11.96 -7.72
N PHE A 18 18.43 -11.07 -8.28
CA PHE A 18 18.17 -9.62 -8.23
C PHE A 18 16.87 -9.25 -8.96
N THR A 19 16.64 -9.84 -10.13
CA THR A 19 15.41 -9.60 -10.93
C THR A 19 14.14 -10.08 -10.20
N ILE A 20 14.21 -11.22 -9.51
CA ILE A 20 13.08 -11.77 -8.75
C ILE A 20 12.71 -10.86 -7.56
N ILE A 21 13.70 -10.31 -6.86
CA ILE A 21 13.45 -9.41 -5.70
C ILE A 21 12.79 -8.11 -6.14
N THR A 22 13.15 -7.56 -7.29
CA THR A 22 12.57 -6.31 -7.81
C THR A 22 11.16 -6.47 -8.41
N ALA A 23 10.81 -7.68 -8.84
CA ALA A 23 9.55 -7.91 -9.57
C ALA A 23 8.32 -8.09 -8.67
N PHE A 24 8.50 -8.19 -7.34
CA PHE A 24 7.43 -8.55 -6.42
C PHE A 24 6.92 -7.34 -5.63
N SER A 25 6.09 -6.50 -6.26
CA SER A 25 5.29 -5.48 -5.56
C SER A 25 3.87 -6.00 -5.37
N LEU A 26 3.52 -6.41 -4.14
CA LEU A 26 2.15 -6.78 -3.81
C LEU A 26 1.31 -5.51 -3.58
N PRO A 27 0.11 -5.40 -4.16
CA PRO A 27 -0.80 -4.32 -3.81
C PRO A 27 -1.20 -4.43 -2.34
N VAL A 28 -1.17 -3.32 -1.61
CA VAL A 28 -1.77 -3.24 -0.27
C VAL A 28 -3.29 -3.36 -0.41
N LEU A 29 -3.90 -4.36 0.24
CA LEU A 29 -5.35 -4.60 0.27
C LEU A 29 -6.05 -3.70 1.31
N GLY A 30 -5.80 -2.40 1.24
CA GLY A 30 -6.37 -1.41 2.14
C GLY A 30 -7.57 -0.71 1.54
N THR A 31 -8.66 -0.58 2.31
CA THR A 31 -9.75 0.36 1.99
C THR A 31 -9.31 1.80 2.24
N ASP A 32 -9.71 2.69 1.34
CA ASP A 32 -9.55 4.14 1.47
C ASP A 32 -10.72 4.75 2.26
N TYR A 33 -10.41 5.60 3.24
CA TYR A 33 -11.37 6.34 4.04
C TYR A 33 -11.14 7.85 3.95
N TYR A 34 -12.18 8.63 4.24
CA TYR A 34 -12.19 10.08 4.01
C TYR A 34 -12.68 10.85 5.25
N VAL A 35 -11.98 11.93 5.56
CA VAL A 35 -12.31 12.89 6.62
C VAL A 35 -12.37 14.30 6.02
N SER A 36 -13.41 15.06 6.34
CA SER A 36 -13.61 16.44 5.87
C SER A 36 -14.29 17.29 6.94
N THR A 37 -13.91 18.56 7.06
CA THR A 37 -14.53 19.52 7.99
C THR A 37 -16.03 19.74 7.71
N SER A 38 -16.46 19.53 6.46
CA SER A 38 -17.86 19.58 6.01
C SER A 38 -18.62 18.25 6.14
N GLY A 39 -17.96 17.18 6.58
CA GLY A 39 -18.53 15.84 6.76
C GLY A 39 -19.33 15.67 8.05
N SER A 40 -19.65 14.41 8.38
CA SER A 40 -20.35 14.03 9.61
C SER A 40 -19.81 12.72 10.18
N ASP A 41 -19.62 12.64 11.50
CA ASP A 41 -19.17 11.41 12.18
C ASP A 41 -20.25 10.30 12.19
N SER A 42 -21.47 10.60 11.76
CA SER A 42 -22.52 9.61 11.48
C SER A 42 -22.42 8.97 10.10
N ASN A 43 -21.52 9.44 9.23
CA ASN A 43 -21.30 8.85 7.91
C ASN A 43 -20.49 7.55 7.99
N ASP A 44 -20.29 6.91 6.83
CA ASP A 44 -19.55 5.66 6.68
C ASP A 44 -18.06 5.84 6.36
N GLY A 45 -17.59 7.09 6.16
CA GLY A 45 -16.19 7.38 5.85
C GLY A 45 -15.82 7.17 4.38
N SER A 46 -16.81 6.94 3.51
CA SER A 46 -16.61 6.92 2.07
C SER A 46 -16.33 8.32 1.51
N GLN A 47 -15.81 8.40 0.29
CA GLN A 47 -15.52 9.68 -0.36
C GLN A 47 -16.76 10.57 -0.51
N SER A 48 -17.92 9.97 -0.79
CA SER A 48 -19.20 10.69 -0.94
C SER A 48 -19.81 11.08 0.41
N ARG A 49 -19.45 10.39 1.48
CA ARG A 49 -19.94 10.61 2.84
C ARG A 49 -18.77 10.52 3.84
N PRO A 50 -17.89 11.53 3.87
CA PRO A 50 -16.72 11.51 4.74
C PRO A 50 -17.11 11.70 6.21
N TRP A 51 -16.29 11.18 7.11
CA TRP A 51 -16.36 11.52 8.53
C TRP A 51 -15.97 12.98 8.76
N ARG A 52 -16.39 13.56 9.88
CA ARG A 52 -16.02 14.93 10.23
C ARG A 52 -14.67 15.00 10.93
N THR A 53 -14.38 13.99 11.75
CA THR A 53 -13.21 14.00 12.63
C THR A 53 -12.26 12.84 12.37
N ILE A 54 -10.97 13.10 12.58
CA ILE A 54 -9.94 12.04 12.53
C ILE A 54 -10.10 11.04 13.69
N ALA A 55 -10.67 11.49 14.82
CA ALA A 55 -10.95 10.62 15.97
C ALA A 55 -11.98 9.54 15.62
N LYS A 56 -13.03 9.88 14.86
CA LYS A 56 -14.00 8.91 14.38
C LYS A 56 -13.35 7.87 13.47
N ALA A 57 -12.48 8.30 12.56
CA ALA A 57 -11.73 7.40 11.69
C ALA A 57 -10.84 6.45 12.50
N ALA A 58 -10.05 6.97 13.45
CA ALA A 58 -9.15 6.18 14.29
C ALA A 58 -9.86 5.11 15.13
N GLN A 59 -11.12 5.32 15.49
CA GLN A 59 -11.92 4.35 16.27
C GLN A 59 -12.65 3.33 15.39
N THR A 60 -12.85 3.62 14.10
CA THR A 60 -13.74 2.84 13.23
C THR A 60 -12.98 2.04 12.17
N VAL A 61 -11.86 2.56 11.67
CA VAL A 61 -11.05 1.88 10.66
C VAL A 61 -10.48 0.58 11.25
N PRO A 62 -10.66 -0.57 10.58
CA PRO A 62 -10.09 -1.84 11.03
C PRO A 62 -8.57 -1.78 11.17
N SER A 63 -8.00 -2.67 11.97
CA SER A 63 -6.55 -2.86 11.99
C SER A 63 -6.07 -3.40 10.64
N GLY A 64 -4.93 -2.90 10.17
CA GLY A 64 -4.37 -3.28 8.88
C GLY A 64 -3.70 -2.11 8.17
N SER A 65 -3.35 -2.34 6.91
CA SER A 65 -2.85 -1.27 6.03
C SER A 65 -4.04 -0.57 5.39
N HIS A 66 -4.41 0.61 5.89
CA HIS A 66 -5.49 1.45 5.36
C HIS A 66 -4.97 2.87 5.14
N MET A 67 -5.61 3.60 4.21
CA MET A 67 -5.31 5.01 3.96
C MET A 67 -6.50 5.86 4.40
N ILE A 68 -6.19 6.97 5.07
CA ILE A 68 -7.18 7.97 5.49
C ILE A 68 -6.81 9.30 4.83
N TYR A 69 -7.65 9.75 3.90
CA TYR A 69 -7.51 11.06 3.25
C TYR A 69 -8.18 12.12 4.10
N VAL A 70 -7.44 13.18 4.41
CA VAL A 70 -7.97 14.36 5.11
C VAL A 70 -8.10 15.48 4.09
N ALA A 71 -9.33 15.93 3.85
CA ALA A 71 -9.59 17.07 2.97
C ALA A 71 -8.87 18.32 3.48
N ALA A 72 -8.48 19.20 2.56
CA ALA A 72 -7.96 20.52 2.92
C ALA A 72 -9.02 21.30 3.73
N GLY A 73 -8.54 22.07 4.70
CA GLY A 73 -9.37 22.83 5.65
C GLY A 73 -10.09 24.00 5.00
#